data_AF-A0A956PE49-F1
#
_entry.id   AF-A0A956PE49-F1
#
_cell.length_a   1.000
_cell.length_b   1.000
_cell.length_c   1.000
_cell.angle_alpha   90.00
_cell.angle_beta   90.00
_cell.angle_gamma   90.00
#
_symmetry.space_group_name_H-M   'P 1'
#
loop_
_entity.id
_entity.type
_entity.pdbx_description
1 polymer ?
#
loop_
_entity_poly.entity_id
_entity_poly.type
_entity_poly.pdbx_seq_one_letter_code
_entity_poly.pdbx_strand_id
1 'polypeptide(L)'
;ALTAASRDRLEALTWWFPIVGRVPYLGFFDKDDGIARRDKLAAEGYDTELRGVPAFSTLGWFADPIFSSMLTLPDTVLVNTIIHELTHATLFVPGDVEFNENLATFVGNRGAVDFFVERDGPASPRARRVLDDQADAQRFGAFMRRMIDGLTAYYASGASREEKIAGREREFDHWRRRFTTEVVPELRGDRYGGFADASLNNAVILSLGAYYRDLGLFDRAYEVCGRDLPRLVRALVGLARAQKGAMAAGLEKDVESGALCSSGP
;
A
#
# COMPACT_ATOMS: atom_id res chain seq x y z
N ALA A 1 1.65 13.92 -2.27
CA ALA A 1 0.66 13.15 -3.03
C ALA A 1 -0.73 13.45 -2.50
N LEU A 2 -1.67 13.78 -3.39
CA LEU A 2 -3.07 14.10 -3.10
C LEU A 2 -3.95 12.94 -3.53
N THR A 3 -4.73 12.39 -2.61
CA THR A 3 -5.82 11.45 -2.90
C THR A 3 -7.13 12.19 -2.67
N ALA A 4 -8.13 11.93 -3.52
CA ALA A 4 -9.49 12.39 -3.28
C ALA A 4 -10.47 11.25 -3.48
N ALA A 5 -11.57 11.25 -2.73
CA ALA A 5 -12.53 10.16 -2.75
C ALA A 5 -13.96 10.66 -2.60
N SER A 6 -14.90 9.88 -3.14
CA SER A 6 -16.32 10.09 -2.89
C SER A 6 -16.63 9.93 -1.39
N ARG A 7 -17.56 10.71 -0.85
CA ARG A 7 -17.89 10.65 0.58
C ARG A 7 -18.85 9.53 0.98
N ASP A 8 -19.58 9.00 0.00
CA ASP A 8 -20.67 8.03 0.13
C ASP A 8 -20.30 6.62 -0.34
N ARG A 9 -19.06 6.41 -0.77
CA ARG A 9 -18.51 5.13 -1.19
C ARG A 9 -16.98 5.16 -1.14
N LEU A 10 -16.35 4.01 -0.93
CA LEU A 10 -14.91 3.84 -1.03
C LEU A 10 -14.47 3.81 -2.50
N GLU A 11 -14.52 4.96 -3.16
CA GLU A 11 -14.06 5.12 -4.54
C GLU A 11 -13.19 6.38 -4.66
N ALA A 12 -11.94 6.18 -5.09
CA ALA A 12 -11.00 7.26 -5.35
C ALA A 12 -11.34 7.95 -6.68
N LEU A 13 -11.15 9.26 -6.70
CA LEU A 13 -11.06 10.00 -7.95
C LEU A 13 -9.79 9.53 -8.67
N THR A 14 -9.92 9.33 -9.98
CA THR A 14 -8.78 8.90 -10.81
C THR A 14 -8.42 9.94 -11.83
N TRP A 15 -7.12 10.05 -12.09
CA TRP A 15 -6.54 10.89 -13.13
C TRP A 15 -5.89 10.00 -14.16
N TRP A 16 -6.12 10.31 -15.43
CA TRP A 16 -5.50 9.57 -16.53
C TRP A 16 -4.21 10.26 -16.95
N PHE A 17 -3.14 9.47 -17.03
CA PHE A 17 -1.86 9.90 -17.58
C PHE A 17 -1.51 8.99 -18.77
N PRO A 18 -0.92 9.56 -19.83
CA PRO A 18 -0.32 8.74 -20.87
C PRO A 18 0.63 7.71 -20.26
N ILE A 19 0.64 6.48 -20.79
CA ILE A 19 1.53 5.38 -20.39
C ILE A 19 1.18 4.73 -19.04
N VAL A 20 1.01 5.49 -17.96
CA VAL A 20 0.73 4.98 -16.61
C VAL A 20 -0.72 4.47 -16.48
N GLY A 21 -1.65 5.09 -17.21
CA GLY A 21 -3.08 4.80 -17.14
C GLY A 21 -3.80 5.64 -16.09
N ARG A 22 -4.85 5.09 -15.47
CA ARG A 22 -5.59 5.76 -14.40
C ARG A 22 -4.89 5.55 -13.07
N VAL A 23 -4.65 6.64 -12.35
CA VAL A 23 -4.05 6.61 -11.00
C VAL A 23 -4.96 7.28 -9.98
N PRO A 24 -5.03 6.80 -8.73
CA PRO A 24 -5.92 7.31 -7.69
C PRO A 24 -5.31 8.45 -6.86
N TYR A 25 -4.18 9.03 -7.29
CA TYR A 25 -3.55 10.17 -6.61
C TYR A 25 -2.81 11.09 -7.59
N LEU A 26 -2.56 12.33 -7.15
CA LEU A 26 -1.73 13.32 -7.85
C LEU A 26 -0.45 13.62 -7.07
N GLY A 27 0.69 13.59 -7.76
CA GLY A 27 1.96 14.12 -7.25
C GLY A 27 2.06 15.63 -7.50
N PHE A 28 2.66 16.35 -6.56
CA PHE A 28 2.97 17.78 -6.70
C PHE A 28 4.42 18.01 -6.26
N PHE A 29 5.17 18.76 -7.06
CA PHE A 29 6.53 19.20 -6.71
C PHE A 29 6.50 20.39 -5.76
N ASP A 30 5.52 21.28 -5.93
CA ASP A 30 5.27 22.39 -5.03
C ASP A 30 4.17 22.03 -4.02
N LYS A 31 4.41 22.35 -2.74
CA LYS A 31 3.49 22.03 -1.65
C LYS A 31 2.21 22.87 -1.73
N ASP A 32 2.31 24.14 -2.10
CA ASP A 32 1.20 25.08 -2.13
C ASP A 32 0.24 24.74 -3.28
N ASP A 33 0.76 24.25 -4.41
CA ASP A 33 -0.07 23.69 -5.49
C ASP A 33 -0.91 22.49 -5.01
N GLY A 34 -0.30 21.60 -4.23
CA GLY A 34 -0.98 20.46 -3.64
C GLY A 34 -2.08 20.88 -2.65
N ILE A 35 -1.81 21.90 -1.83
CA ILE A 35 -2.77 22.48 -0.88
C ILE A 35 -3.94 23.12 -1.63
N ALA A 36 -3.65 23.95 -2.64
CA ALA A 36 -4.68 24.60 -3.45
C ALA A 36 -5.59 23.57 -4.13
N ARG A 37 -5.01 22.48 -4.68
CA ARG A 37 -5.82 21.43 -5.31
C ARG A 37 -6.64 20.63 -4.30
N ARG A 38 -6.08 20.33 -3.13
CA ARG A 38 -6.81 19.69 -2.01
C ARG A 38 -8.04 20.51 -1.64
N ASP A 39 -7.85 21.81 -1.38
CA ASP A 39 -8.93 22.68 -0.89
C ASP A 39 -10.02 22.86 -1.93
N LYS A 40 -9.65 22.93 -3.22
CA LYS A 40 -10.61 22.91 -4.31
C LYS A 40 -11.46 21.63 -4.32
N LEU A 41 -10.85 20.46 -4.22
CA LEU A 41 -11.58 19.18 -4.21
C LEU A 41 -12.46 19.04 -2.95
N ALA A 42 -11.98 19.51 -1.80
CA ALA A 42 -12.77 19.54 -0.58
C ALA A 42 -14.02 20.44 -0.72
N ALA A 43 -13.88 21.62 -1.35
CA ALA A 43 -14.99 22.52 -1.65
C ALA A 43 -15.98 21.93 -2.67
N GLU A 44 -15.51 21.06 -3.57
CA GLU A 44 -16.35 20.26 -4.48
C GLU A 44 -17.07 19.09 -3.78
N GLY A 45 -16.83 18.89 -2.48
CA GLY A 45 -17.53 17.90 -1.66
C GLY A 45 -16.86 16.52 -1.59
N TYR A 46 -15.58 16.42 -1.99
CA TYR A 46 -14.81 15.19 -1.85
C TYR A 46 -14.12 15.10 -0.49
N ASP A 47 -13.87 13.86 -0.04
CA ASP A 47 -12.82 13.64 0.94
C ASP A 47 -11.47 13.84 0.26
N THR A 48 -10.52 14.40 0.99
CA THR A 48 -9.17 14.64 0.47
C THR A 48 -8.13 14.25 1.50
N GLU A 49 -7.00 13.74 1.02
CA GLU A 49 -5.80 13.48 1.81
C GLU A 49 -4.59 13.99 1.07
N LEU A 50 -3.80 14.85 1.71
CA LEU A 50 -2.54 15.37 1.15
C LEU A 50 -1.39 14.99 2.07
N ARG A 51 -0.54 14.07 1.60
CA ARG A 51 0.62 13.57 2.34
C ARG A 51 1.94 13.90 1.67
N GLY A 52 3.00 14.03 2.47
CA GLY A 52 4.37 14.00 1.97
C GLY A 52 4.71 12.61 1.41
N VAL A 53 5.55 12.57 0.36
CA VAL A 53 6.14 11.33 -0.14
C VAL A 53 7.65 11.42 0.03
N PRO A 54 8.31 10.44 0.69
CA PRO A 54 9.75 10.46 0.89
C PRO A 54 10.52 10.16 -0.40
N ALA A 55 9.87 9.49 -1.34
CA ALA A 55 10.38 9.13 -2.65
C ALA A 55 9.36 9.47 -3.74
N PHE A 56 9.87 9.79 -4.92
CA PHE A 56 9.08 9.98 -6.13
C PHE A 56 9.62 9.01 -7.17
N SER A 57 8.78 8.08 -7.61
CA SER A 57 9.10 7.12 -8.66
C SER A 57 8.54 7.61 -9.99
N THR A 58 9.37 7.59 -11.02
CA THR A 58 8.92 7.70 -12.41
C THR A 58 8.63 6.35 -13.04
N LEU A 59 8.58 5.28 -12.22
CA LEU A 59 8.25 3.92 -12.63
C LEU A 59 9.24 3.38 -13.67
N GLY A 60 10.53 3.75 -13.54
CA GLY A 60 11.60 3.32 -14.45
C GLY A 60 11.66 4.00 -15.82
N TRP A 61 10.82 5.02 -16.09
CA TRP A 61 10.85 5.76 -17.36
C TRP A 61 11.94 6.84 -17.40
N PHE A 62 12.39 7.31 -16.24
CA PHE A 62 13.57 8.16 -16.07
C PHE A 62 14.51 7.54 -15.05
N ALA A 63 15.71 8.11 -14.91
CA ALA A 63 16.57 7.79 -13.78
C ALA A 63 15.87 8.27 -12.51
N ASP A 64 15.27 7.35 -11.75
CA ASP A 64 14.67 7.62 -10.43
C ASP A 64 15.81 7.95 -9.45
N PRO A 65 16.13 9.24 -9.25
CA PRO A 65 17.35 9.60 -8.56
C PRO A 65 17.14 9.41 -7.06
N ILE A 66 18.17 8.94 -6.37
CA ILE A 66 18.20 9.00 -4.91
C ILE A 66 18.25 10.48 -4.54
N PHE A 67 17.14 11.02 -4.02
CA PHE A 67 17.08 12.41 -3.58
C PHE A 67 17.94 12.60 -2.33
N SER A 68 18.55 13.77 -2.17
CA SER A 68 19.36 14.08 -0.97
C SER A 68 18.56 13.96 0.33
N SER A 69 17.25 14.20 0.29
CA SER A 69 16.33 13.95 1.41
C SER A 69 16.21 12.48 1.81
N MET A 70 16.44 11.54 0.89
CA MET A 70 16.46 10.11 1.21
C MET A 70 17.68 9.74 2.05
N LEU A 71 18.79 10.47 1.92
CA LEU A 71 20.03 10.22 2.67
C LEU A 71 19.90 10.59 4.16
N THR A 72 18.85 11.31 4.55
CA THR A 72 18.56 11.60 5.96
C THR A 72 17.66 10.55 6.62
N LEU A 73 17.15 9.58 5.85
CA LEU A 73 16.34 8.49 6.37
C LEU A 73 17.22 7.49 7.13
N PRO A 74 16.68 6.78 8.15
CA PRO A 74 17.37 5.64 8.72
C PRO A 74 17.71 4.61 7.64
N ASP A 75 18.88 3.98 7.70
CA ASP A 75 19.33 2.97 6.72
C ASP A 75 18.25 1.91 6.42
N THR A 76 17.52 1.47 7.45
CA THR A 76 16.47 0.46 7.31
C THR A 76 15.32 0.93 6.40
N VAL A 77 14.96 2.22 6.51
CA VAL A 77 13.95 2.86 5.68
C VAL A 77 14.51 3.13 4.28
N LEU A 78 15.76 3.57 4.17
CA LEU A 78 16.40 3.84 2.87
C LEU A 78 16.50 2.58 2.02
N VAL A 79 17.00 1.48 2.58
CA VAL A 79 17.13 0.19 1.87
C VAL A 79 15.75 -0.32 1.44
N ASN A 80 14.77 -0.31 2.34
CA ASN A 80 13.39 -0.67 2.03
C ASN A 80 12.84 0.16 0.85
N THR A 81 13.04 1.48 0.90
CA THR A 81 12.61 2.41 -0.15
C THR A 81 13.29 2.12 -1.48
N ILE A 82 14.61 1.91 -1.50
CA ILE A 82 15.34 1.57 -2.74
C ILE A 82 14.78 0.28 -3.35
N ILE A 83 14.55 -0.75 -2.54
CA ILE A 83 14.01 -2.03 -3.03
C ILE A 83 12.56 -1.87 -3.51
N HIS A 84 11.73 -1.08 -2.83
CA HIS A 84 10.38 -0.72 -3.27
C HIS A 84 10.42 -0.11 -4.68
N GLU A 85 11.27 0.89 -4.90
CA GLU A 85 11.37 1.55 -6.21
C GLU A 85 11.95 0.63 -7.30
N LEU A 86 12.94 -0.21 -6.97
CA LEU A 86 13.45 -1.22 -7.90
C LEU A 86 12.37 -2.26 -8.29
N THR A 87 11.38 -2.49 -7.42
CA THR A 87 10.27 -3.39 -7.71
C THR A 87 9.41 -2.81 -8.83
N HIS A 88 9.08 -1.51 -8.78
CA HIS A 88 8.36 -0.82 -9.84
C HIS A 88 9.10 -0.87 -11.19
N ALA A 89 10.43 -0.76 -11.17
CA ALA A 89 11.25 -0.91 -12.38
C ALA A 89 11.26 -2.35 -12.94
N THR A 90 10.99 -3.36 -12.09
CA THR A 90 10.99 -4.78 -12.47
C THR A 90 9.62 -5.24 -12.98
N LEU A 91 8.55 -4.85 -12.29
CA LEU A 91 7.17 -5.18 -12.63
C LEU A 91 6.27 -3.99 -12.30
N PHE A 92 5.67 -3.44 -13.36
CA PHE A 92 4.62 -2.44 -13.27
C PHE A 92 3.48 -2.83 -14.18
N VAL A 93 2.26 -2.90 -13.64
CA VAL A 93 1.04 -3.23 -14.38
C VAL A 93 0.25 -1.95 -14.63
N PRO A 94 0.17 -1.46 -15.89
CA PRO A 94 -0.51 -0.21 -16.20
C PRO A 94 -1.97 -0.19 -15.73
N GLY A 95 -2.35 0.87 -15.02
CA GLY A 95 -3.69 1.05 -14.48
C GLY A 95 -4.04 0.24 -13.23
N ASP A 96 -3.17 -0.65 -12.74
CA ASP A 96 -3.38 -1.43 -11.50
C ASP A 96 -2.47 -0.91 -10.37
N VAL A 97 -2.66 0.37 -10.01
CA VAL A 97 -1.83 1.06 -9.00
C VAL A 97 -1.85 0.34 -7.67
N GLU A 98 -3.00 -0.18 -7.26
CA GLU A 98 -3.13 -0.86 -5.98
C GLU A 98 -2.30 -2.15 -5.94
N PHE A 99 -2.32 -2.95 -7.01
CA PHE A 99 -1.42 -4.11 -7.11
C PHE A 99 0.05 -3.68 -7.08
N ASN A 100 0.42 -2.66 -7.86
CA ASN A 100 1.81 -2.21 -7.96
C ASN A 100 2.36 -1.73 -6.62
N GLU A 101 1.62 -0.88 -5.90
CA GLU A 101 2.08 -0.32 -4.62
C GLU A 101 2.06 -1.36 -3.49
N ASN A 102 1.07 -2.26 -3.43
CA ASN A 102 1.09 -3.35 -2.46
C ASN A 102 2.24 -4.34 -2.74
N LEU A 103 2.52 -4.65 -4.01
CA LEU A 103 3.66 -5.48 -4.41
C LEU A 103 4.98 -4.84 -4.00
N ALA A 104 5.20 -3.59 -4.38
CA ALA A 104 6.42 -2.87 -4.07
C ALA A 104 6.64 -2.74 -2.56
N THR A 105 5.56 -2.48 -1.79
CA THR A 105 5.61 -2.46 -0.32
C THR A 105 6.03 -3.83 0.23
N PHE A 106 5.43 -4.91 -0.27
CA PHE A 106 5.75 -6.26 0.17
C PHE A 106 7.21 -6.63 -0.11
N VAL A 107 7.67 -6.41 -1.35
CA VAL A 107 9.04 -6.73 -1.79
C VAL A 107 10.05 -5.83 -1.06
N GLY A 108 9.75 -4.55 -0.87
CA GLY A 108 10.56 -3.63 -0.07
C GLY A 108 10.75 -4.12 1.36
N ASN A 109 9.67 -4.56 2.02
CA ASN A 109 9.74 -5.04 3.40
C ASN A 109 10.53 -6.35 3.50
N ARG A 110 10.25 -7.33 2.64
CA ARG A 110 10.96 -8.63 2.63
C ARG A 110 12.42 -8.47 2.21
N GLY A 111 12.69 -7.70 1.16
CA GLY A 111 14.05 -7.46 0.68
C GLY A 111 14.90 -6.71 1.70
N ALA A 112 14.33 -5.78 2.47
CA ALA A 112 15.05 -5.16 3.59
C ALA A 112 15.38 -6.18 4.68
N VAL A 113 14.47 -7.07 5.03
CA VAL A 113 14.73 -8.18 5.96
C VAL A 113 15.89 -9.03 5.45
N ASP A 114 15.81 -9.52 4.21
CA ASP A 114 16.86 -10.37 3.62
C ASP A 114 18.22 -9.66 3.64
N PHE A 115 18.26 -8.40 3.20
CA PHE A 115 19.48 -7.60 3.14
C PHE A 115 20.16 -7.41 4.50
N PHE A 116 19.43 -6.99 5.53
CA PHE A 116 20.03 -6.74 6.85
C PHE A 116 20.32 -8.04 7.61
N VAL A 117 19.51 -9.09 7.42
CA VAL A 117 19.79 -10.40 8.04
C VAL A 117 21.04 -11.02 7.44
N GLU A 118 21.22 -10.97 6.12
CA GLU A 118 22.42 -11.50 5.45
C GLU A 118 23.66 -10.67 5.78
N ARG A 119 23.57 -9.34 5.69
CA ARG A 119 24.74 -8.47 5.86
C ARG A 119 25.20 -8.32 7.30
N ASP A 120 24.25 -8.15 8.22
CA ASP A 120 24.56 -7.78 9.61
C ASP A 120 24.29 -8.93 10.60
N GLY A 121 23.66 -10.01 10.16
CA GLY A 121 23.19 -11.10 11.00
C GLY A 121 21.83 -10.82 11.66
N PRO A 122 21.03 -11.88 11.94
CA PRO A 122 19.64 -11.74 12.40
C PRO A 122 19.49 -11.09 13.79
N ALA A 123 20.55 -11.09 14.60
CA ALA A 123 20.54 -10.49 15.93
C ALA A 123 20.92 -9.00 15.94
N SER A 124 21.34 -8.44 14.80
CA SER A 124 21.75 -7.03 14.73
C SER A 124 20.57 -6.07 15.00
N PRO A 125 20.82 -4.85 15.51
CA PRO A 125 19.77 -3.87 15.73
C PRO A 125 18.98 -3.52 14.46
N ARG A 126 19.65 -3.45 13.30
CA ARG A 126 19.00 -3.14 12.01
C ARG A 126 18.16 -4.32 11.52
N ALA A 127 18.66 -5.55 11.61
CA ALA A 127 17.88 -6.74 11.26
C ALA A 127 16.63 -6.90 12.14
N ARG A 128 16.77 -6.71 13.46
CA ARG A 128 15.61 -6.74 14.38
C ARG A 128 14.58 -5.68 14.03
N ARG A 129 15.02 -4.44 13.73
CA ARG A 129 14.11 -3.36 13.33
C ARG A 129 13.32 -3.71 12.07
N VAL A 130 13.95 -4.20 11.00
CA VAL A 130 13.20 -4.55 9.78
C VAL A 130 12.30 -5.79 9.97
N LEU A 131 12.68 -6.72 10.84
CA LEU A 131 11.84 -7.85 11.21
C LEU A 131 10.58 -7.40 11.98
N ASP A 132 10.73 -6.43 12.89
CA ASP A 132 9.63 -5.84 13.63
C ASP A 132 8.74 -4.99 12.72
N ASP A 133 9.33 -4.15 11.87
CA ASP A 133 8.60 -3.36 10.86
C ASP A 133 7.79 -4.27 9.92
N GLN A 134 8.35 -5.42 9.50
CA GLN A 134 7.65 -6.40 8.67
C GLN A 134 6.51 -7.08 9.43
N ALA A 135 6.71 -7.45 10.70
CA ALA A 135 5.67 -8.06 11.52
C ALA A 135 4.50 -7.09 11.75
N ASP A 136 4.80 -5.82 11.99
CA ASP A 136 3.80 -4.77 12.17
C ASP A 136 3.08 -4.44 10.85
N ALA A 137 3.79 -4.43 9.71
CA ALA A 137 3.20 -4.24 8.39
C ALA A 137 2.14 -5.32 8.08
N GLN A 138 2.42 -6.58 8.43
CA GLN A 138 1.46 -7.68 8.23
C GLN A 138 0.21 -7.51 9.11
N ARG A 139 0.38 -7.13 10.38
CA ARG A 139 -0.75 -6.84 11.28
C ARG A 139 -1.59 -5.68 10.77
N PHE A 140 -0.93 -4.58 10.41
CA PHE A 140 -1.58 -3.39 9.88
C PHE A 140 -2.32 -3.69 8.57
N GLY A 141 -1.69 -4.40 7.64
CA GLY A 141 -2.32 -4.79 6.38
C GLY A 141 -3.55 -5.67 6.57
N ALA A 142 -3.47 -6.67 7.46
CA ALA A 142 -4.61 -7.51 7.81
C ALA A 142 -5.76 -6.71 8.43
N PHE A 143 -5.45 -5.70 9.25
CA PHE A 143 -6.46 -4.78 9.78
C PHE A 143 -7.07 -3.90 8.68
N MET A 144 -6.25 -3.28 7.83
CA MET A 144 -6.69 -2.42 6.73
C MET A 144 -7.60 -3.16 5.77
N ARG A 145 -7.31 -4.42 5.45
CA ARG A 145 -8.19 -5.27 4.64
C ARG A 145 -9.58 -5.42 5.27
N ARG A 146 -9.66 -5.85 6.54
CA ARG A 146 -10.96 -6.00 7.24
C ARG A 146 -11.74 -4.70 7.29
N MET A 147 -11.03 -3.59 7.52
CA MET A 147 -11.63 -2.26 7.56
C MET A 147 -12.20 -1.86 6.19
N ILE A 148 -11.43 -2.01 5.11
CA ILE A 148 -11.87 -1.69 3.76
C ILE A 148 -13.04 -2.57 3.34
N ASP A 149 -13.00 -3.88 3.65
CA ASP A 149 -14.10 -4.80 3.35
C ASP A 149 -15.38 -4.41 4.10
N GLY A 150 -15.27 -4.11 5.40
CA GLY A 150 -16.41 -3.70 6.22
C GLY A 150 -17.01 -2.36 5.79
N LEU A 151 -16.18 -1.38 5.44
CA LEU A 151 -16.64 -0.09 4.92
C LEU A 151 -17.24 -0.22 3.52
N THR A 152 -16.70 -1.10 2.67
CA THR A 152 -17.29 -1.42 1.37
C THR A 152 -18.70 -1.98 1.55
N ALA A 153 -18.88 -2.91 2.49
CA ALA A 153 -20.20 -3.46 2.83
C ALA A 153 -21.15 -2.37 3.38
N TYR A 154 -20.66 -1.49 4.26
CA TYR A 154 -21.42 -0.35 4.78
C TYR A 154 -21.93 0.56 3.65
N TYR A 155 -21.05 0.95 2.72
CA TYR A 155 -21.42 1.81 1.60
C TYR A 155 -22.26 1.10 0.54
N ALA A 156 -22.24 -0.24 0.48
CA ALA A 156 -23.14 -1.04 -0.36
C ALA A 156 -24.54 -1.21 0.23
N SER A 157 -24.80 -0.75 1.46
CA SER A 157 -26.13 -0.80 2.07
C SER A 157 -27.19 -0.03 1.28
N GLY A 158 -28.46 -0.36 1.50
CA GLY A 158 -29.62 0.31 0.88
C GLY A 158 -29.90 1.74 1.40
N ALA A 159 -29.06 2.27 2.29
CA ALA A 159 -29.18 3.64 2.79
C ALA A 159 -28.97 4.67 1.65
N SER A 160 -29.62 5.82 1.78
CA SER A 160 -29.40 6.96 0.89
C SER A 160 -27.97 7.49 0.99
N ARG A 161 -27.57 8.29 0.00
CA ARG A 161 -26.26 8.95 -0.02
C ARG A 161 -26.06 9.82 1.22
N GLU A 162 -27.09 10.57 1.61
CA GLU A 162 -27.06 11.48 2.76
C GLU A 162 -26.93 10.71 4.08
N GLU A 163 -27.65 9.59 4.22
CA GLU A 163 -27.54 8.72 5.39
C GLU A 163 -26.15 8.07 5.52
N LYS A 164 -25.55 7.64 4.40
CA LYS A 164 -24.17 7.11 4.37
C LYS A 164 -23.16 8.17 4.79
N ILE A 165 -23.28 9.39 4.27
CA ILE A 165 -22.38 10.49 4.63
C ILE A 165 -22.56 10.91 6.10
N ALA A 166 -23.79 10.86 6.62
CA ALA A 166 -24.05 11.19 8.02
C ALA A 166 -23.62 10.07 9.00
N GLY A 167 -23.62 8.81 8.55
CA GLY A 167 -23.34 7.65 9.40
C GLY A 167 -21.87 7.21 9.43
N ARG A 168 -21.09 7.47 8.38
CA ARG A 168 -19.70 7.01 8.23
C ARG A 168 -18.75 7.36 9.37
N GLU A 169 -18.93 8.50 10.04
CA GLU A 169 -18.05 8.89 11.15
C GLU A 169 -18.14 7.86 12.30
N ARG A 170 -19.33 7.27 12.52
CA ARG A 170 -19.49 6.18 13.49
C ARG A 170 -18.75 4.90 13.08
N GLU A 171 -18.71 4.62 11.78
CA GLU A 171 -17.94 3.49 11.24
C GLU A 171 -16.44 3.73 11.38
N PHE A 172 -15.96 4.94 11.07
CA PHE A 172 -14.56 5.30 11.27
C PHE A 172 -14.14 5.20 12.73
N ASP A 173 -14.96 5.72 13.64
CA ASP A 173 -14.72 5.62 15.08
C ASP A 173 -14.74 4.16 15.57
N HIS A 174 -15.62 3.33 15.01
CA HIS A 174 -15.64 1.89 15.29
C HIS A 174 -14.29 1.25 14.91
N TRP A 175 -13.82 1.49 13.70
CA TRP A 175 -12.54 0.95 13.24
C TRP A 175 -11.33 1.51 14.01
N ARG A 176 -11.31 2.81 14.32
CA ARG A 176 -10.26 3.40 15.18
C ARG A 176 -10.20 2.73 16.54
N ARG A 177 -11.34 2.54 17.20
CA ARG A 177 -11.38 1.84 18.50
C ARG A 177 -10.83 0.43 18.39
N ARG A 178 -11.25 -0.33 17.37
CA ARG A 178 -10.73 -1.68 17.12
C ARG A 178 -9.23 -1.68 16.89
N PHE A 179 -8.70 -0.74 16.11
CA PHE A 179 -7.27 -0.61 15.91
C PHE A 179 -6.53 -0.40 17.24
N THR A 180 -7.01 0.54 18.05
CA THR A 180 -6.42 0.84 19.36
C THR A 180 -6.48 -0.34 20.32
N THR A 181 -7.55 -1.14 20.31
CA THR A 181 -7.71 -2.26 21.26
C THR A 181 -7.12 -3.58 20.77
N GLU A 182 -7.10 -3.83 19.46
CA GLU A 182 -6.72 -5.12 18.87
C GLU A 182 -5.35 -5.11 18.22
N VAL A 183 -4.87 -3.98 17.71
CA VAL A 183 -3.63 -3.92 16.93
C VAL A 183 -2.52 -3.22 17.68
N VAL A 184 -2.77 -2.01 18.23
CA VAL A 184 -1.75 -1.22 18.94
C VAL A 184 -1.01 -2.01 20.03
N PRO A 185 -1.66 -2.84 20.88
CA PRO A 185 -0.96 -3.59 21.92
C PRO A 185 0.00 -4.66 21.39
N GLU A 186 -0.15 -5.08 20.14
CA GLU A 186 0.71 -6.09 19.51
C GLU A 186 1.80 -5.51 18.61
N LEU A 187 1.77 -4.20 18.36
CA LEU A 187 2.81 -3.53 17.58
C LEU A 187 4.15 -3.58 18.31
N ARG A 188 5.21 -3.80 17.54
CA ARG A 188 6.59 -3.87 18.04
C ARG A 188 7.33 -2.54 17.85
N GLY A 189 6.86 -1.71 16.93
CA GLY A 189 7.31 -0.35 16.69
C GLY A 189 6.19 0.68 16.81
N ASP A 190 6.54 1.93 16.53
CA ASP A 190 5.67 3.11 16.60
C ASP A 190 5.10 3.52 15.23
N ARG A 191 5.64 2.96 14.13
CA ARG A 191 5.34 3.32 12.74
C ARG A 191 3.84 3.41 12.43
N TYR A 192 3.04 2.48 12.96
CA TYR A 192 1.59 2.42 12.70
C TYR A 192 0.73 2.95 13.85
N GLY A 193 1.34 3.29 14.99
CA GLY A 193 0.60 3.75 16.17
C GLY A 193 -0.21 5.02 15.90
N GLY A 194 0.31 5.93 15.08
CA GLY A 194 -0.37 7.17 14.71
C GLY A 194 -1.71 7.00 13.98
N PHE A 195 -2.02 5.81 13.46
CA PHE A 195 -3.34 5.53 12.87
C PHE A 195 -4.47 5.61 13.90
N ALA A 196 -4.20 5.30 15.18
CA ALA A 196 -5.17 5.39 16.26
C ALA A 196 -5.74 6.82 16.43
N ASP A 197 -4.93 7.83 16.11
CA ASP A 197 -5.26 9.25 16.26
C ASP A 197 -5.62 9.93 14.94
N ALA A 198 -5.50 9.23 13.81
CA ALA A 198 -5.72 9.79 12.49
C ALA A 198 -7.17 10.24 12.27
N SER A 199 -7.34 11.45 11.73
CA SER A 199 -8.64 11.93 11.23
C SER A 199 -9.00 11.18 9.96
N LEU A 200 -9.83 10.14 10.09
CA LEU A 200 -10.18 9.27 8.98
C LEU A 200 -11.19 9.92 8.05
N ASN A 201 -10.99 9.66 6.76
CA ASN A 201 -11.95 9.90 5.70
C ASN A 201 -11.69 8.87 4.57
N ASN A 202 -12.55 8.80 3.56
CA ASN A 202 -12.39 7.79 2.51
C ASN A 202 -11.07 7.95 1.73
N ALA A 203 -10.57 9.18 1.55
CA ALA A 203 -9.30 9.43 0.87
C ALA A 203 -8.08 8.96 1.68
N VAL A 204 -8.08 9.15 3.00
CA VAL A 204 -7.05 8.61 3.91
C VAL A 204 -7.04 7.08 3.84
N ILE A 205 -8.21 6.45 3.95
CA ILE A 205 -8.36 5.00 3.99
C ILE A 205 -7.90 4.38 2.66
N LEU A 206 -8.33 4.94 1.53
CA LEU A 206 -7.90 4.49 0.21
C LEU A 206 -6.41 4.75 -0.04
N SER A 207 -5.88 5.89 0.43
CA SER A 207 -4.45 6.16 0.32
C SER A 207 -3.59 5.15 1.09
N LEU A 208 -4.07 4.64 2.23
CA LEU A 208 -3.37 3.58 2.98
C LEU A 208 -3.62 2.20 2.35
N GLY A 209 -4.85 1.92 1.90
CA GLY A 209 -5.21 0.67 1.23
C GLY A 209 -4.35 0.38 0.01
N ALA A 210 -4.00 1.41 -0.76
CA ALA A 210 -3.11 1.31 -1.91
C ALA A 210 -1.74 0.68 -1.58
N TYR A 211 -1.26 0.75 -0.33
CA TYR A 211 0.05 0.20 0.07
C TYR A 211 -0.04 -1.05 0.95
N TYR A 212 -1.11 -1.19 1.73
CA TYR A 212 -1.14 -2.15 2.83
C TYR A 212 -2.26 -3.22 2.72
N ARG A 213 -3.31 -3.01 1.92
CA ARG A 213 -4.50 -3.88 1.91
C ARG A 213 -4.19 -5.34 1.57
N ASP A 214 -3.27 -5.56 0.63
CA ASP A 214 -3.05 -6.85 0.00
C ASP A 214 -1.74 -7.53 0.42
N LEU A 215 -1.06 -7.00 1.44
CA LEU A 215 0.19 -7.60 1.96
C LEU A 215 0.03 -9.06 2.38
N GLY A 216 -1.13 -9.42 2.94
CA GLY A 216 -1.42 -10.81 3.31
C GLY A 216 -1.58 -11.74 2.10
N LEU A 217 -2.01 -11.25 0.93
CA LEU A 217 -2.04 -12.04 -0.30
C LEU A 217 -0.63 -12.32 -0.81
N PHE A 218 0.23 -11.29 -0.83
CA PHE A 218 1.64 -11.45 -1.21
C PHE A 218 2.42 -12.34 -0.23
N ASP A 219 2.08 -12.30 1.06
CA ASP A 219 2.68 -13.19 2.06
C ASP A 219 2.34 -14.66 1.80
N ARG A 220 1.07 -14.98 1.51
CA ARG A 220 0.68 -16.33 1.08
C ARG A 220 1.39 -16.75 -0.22
N ALA A 221 1.50 -15.84 -1.18
CA ALA A 221 2.21 -16.09 -2.43
C ALA A 221 3.69 -16.41 -2.20
N TYR A 222 4.35 -15.66 -1.31
CA TYR A 222 5.73 -15.89 -0.91
C TYR A 222 5.92 -17.26 -0.24
N GLU A 223 4.99 -17.68 0.61
CA GLU A 223 5.01 -19.02 1.22
C GLU A 223 4.86 -20.13 0.16
N VAL A 224 3.92 -20.00 -0.77
CA VAL A 224 3.74 -20.96 -1.89
C VAL A 224 5.00 -21.05 -2.76
N CYS A 225 5.70 -19.93 -2.95
CA CYS A 225 6.97 -19.90 -3.68
C CYS A 225 8.17 -20.36 -2.82
N GLY A 226 7.95 -20.94 -1.64
CA GLY A 226 9.00 -21.52 -0.80
C GLY A 226 9.85 -20.47 -0.07
N ARG A 227 9.28 -19.29 0.20
CA ARG A 227 9.98 -18.15 0.82
C ARG A 227 11.18 -17.65 0.02
N ASP A 228 11.12 -17.79 -1.31
CA ASP A 228 12.11 -17.28 -2.25
C ASP A 228 11.53 -16.04 -2.96
N LEU A 229 12.04 -14.86 -2.56
CA LEU A 229 11.56 -13.57 -3.07
C LEU A 229 11.85 -13.41 -4.58
N PRO A 230 13.07 -13.70 -5.09
CA PRO A 230 13.31 -13.75 -6.53
C PRO A 230 12.37 -14.68 -7.31
N ARG A 231 12.07 -15.88 -6.78
CA ARG A 231 11.15 -16.83 -7.42
C ARG A 231 9.73 -16.28 -7.48
N LEU A 232 9.24 -15.69 -6.39
CA LEU A 232 7.94 -15.01 -6.36
C LEU A 232 7.87 -13.91 -7.42
N VAL A 233 8.87 -13.02 -7.47
CA VAL A 233 8.88 -11.90 -8.45
C VAL A 233 8.86 -12.42 -9.89
N ARG A 234 9.65 -13.47 -10.20
CA ARG A 234 9.60 -14.12 -11.54
C ARG A 234 8.21 -14.69 -11.86
N ALA A 235 7.56 -15.33 -10.89
CA ALA A 235 6.21 -15.86 -11.08
C ALA A 235 5.18 -14.76 -11.32
N LEU A 236 5.26 -13.64 -10.58
CA LEU A 236 4.38 -12.48 -10.77
C LEU A 236 4.59 -11.80 -12.14
N VAL A 237 5.84 -11.71 -12.62
CA VAL A 237 6.12 -11.23 -13.99
C VAL A 237 5.52 -12.17 -15.04
N GLY A 238 5.58 -13.49 -14.81
CA GLY A 238 4.91 -14.48 -15.65
C GLY A 238 3.39 -14.31 -15.67
N LEU A 239 2.79 -14.15 -14.49
CA LEU A 239 1.35 -13.91 -14.33
C LEU A 239 0.90 -12.65 -15.06
N ALA A 240 1.64 -11.55 -14.90
CA ALA A 240 1.33 -10.27 -15.55
C ALA A 240 1.37 -10.34 -17.09
N ARG A 241 2.16 -11.24 -17.65
CA ARG A 241 2.20 -11.49 -19.11
C ARG A 241 1.03 -12.36 -19.59
N ALA A 242 0.57 -13.29 -18.75
CA ALA A 242 -0.45 -14.27 -19.11
C ALA A 242 -1.88 -13.74 -18.94
N GLN A 243 -2.10 -12.86 -17.97
CA GLN A 243 -3.44 -12.41 -17.60
C GLN A 243 -3.86 -11.12 -18.31
N LYS A 244 -5.14 -11.05 -18.69
CA LYS A 244 -5.84 -9.81 -19.02
C LYS A 244 -6.87 -9.55 -17.93
N GLY A 245 -6.61 -8.62 -17.02
CA GLY A 245 -7.52 -8.30 -15.91
C GLY A 245 -6.79 -7.85 -14.64
N ALA A 246 -7.54 -7.74 -13.53
CA ALA A 246 -6.99 -7.35 -12.23
C ALA A 246 -6.01 -8.40 -11.69
N MET A 247 -4.79 -7.96 -11.39
CA MET A 247 -3.69 -8.85 -11.02
C MET A 247 -3.92 -9.56 -9.69
N ALA A 248 -4.49 -8.86 -8.70
CA ALA A 248 -4.74 -9.42 -7.38
C ALA A 248 -5.65 -10.66 -7.43
N ALA A 249 -6.70 -10.63 -8.26
CA ALA A 249 -7.62 -11.76 -8.41
C ALA A 249 -6.96 -12.97 -9.10
N GLY A 250 -6.08 -12.72 -10.08
CA GLY A 250 -5.31 -13.81 -10.69
C GLY A 250 -4.31 -14.42 -9.72
N LEU A 251 -3.61 -13.57 -8.97
CA LEU A 251 -2.67 -14.01 -7.94
C LEU A 251 -3.38 -14.85 -6.87
N GLU A 252 -4.52 -14.40 -6.38
CA GLU A 252 -5.30 -15.13 -5.37
C GLU A 252 -5.69 -16.53 -5.87
N LYS A 253 -6.20 -16.62 -7.10
CA LYS A 253 -6.52 -17.91 -7.74
C LYS A 253 -5.30 -18.83 -7.86
N ASP A 254 -4.15 -18.31 -8.30
CA ASP A 254 -2.93 -19.10 -8.48
C ASP A 254 -2.33 -19.54 -7.13
N VAL A 255 -2.48 -18.72 -6.08
CA VAL A 255 -2.11 -19.09 -4.70
C VAL A 255 -3.02 -20.19 -4.17
N GLU A 256 -4.34 -20.05 -4.31
CA GLU A 256 -5.32 -21.03 -3.80
C GLU A 256 -5.23 -22.39 -4.49
N SER A 257 -4.93 -22.40 -5.79
CA SER A 257 -4.76 -23.63 -6.56
C SER A 257 -3.37 -24.25 -6.41
N GLY A 258 -2.41 -23.57 -5.77
CA GLY A 258 -1.00 -23.97 -5.74
C GLY A 258 -0.32 -23.92 -7.11
N ALA A 259 -0.93 -23.26 -8.10
CA ALA A 259 -0.38 -23.12 -9.44
C ALA A 259 0.78 -22.11 -9.46
N LEU A 260 0.76 -21.12 -8.56
CA LEU A 260 1.84 -20.14 -8.43
C LEU A 260 3.17 -20.86 -8.15
N CYS A 261 4.23 -20.50 -8.86
CA CYS A 261 5.57 -21.07 -8.69
C CYS A 261 5.67 -22.60 -8.94
N SER A 262 4.65 -23.25 -9.52
CA SER A 262 4.63 -24.71 -9.77
C SER A 262 5.51 -25.18 -10.94
N SER A 263 5.82 -24.30 -11.90
CA SER A 263 6.82 -24.56 -12.93
C SER A 263 8.22 -24.42 -12.32
N GLY A 264 9.06 -25.44 -12.51
CA GLY A 264 10.40 -25.55 -11.90
C GLY A 264 11.34 -24.37 -12.24
N PRO A 265 12.47 -24.24 -11.52
CA PRO A 265 13.44 -23.17 -11.71
C PRO A 265 14.04 -23.11 -13.11
#